data_AF-A0A2E6MNZ2-F1
#
_entry.id   AF-A0A2E6MNZ2-F1
#
_cell.length_a   1.000
_cell.length_b   1.000
_cell.length_c   1.000
_cell.angle_alpha   90.00
_cell.angle_beta   90.00
_cell.angle_gamma   90.00
#
_symmetry.space_group_name_H-M   'P 1'
#
loop_
_entity.id
_entity.type
_entity.pdbx_description
1 polymer ?
#
loop_
_entity_poly.entity_id
_entity_poly.type
_entity_poly.pdbx_seq_one_letter_code
_entity_poly.pdbx_strand_id
1 'polypeptide(L)'
;MLLGIYAIGLLFGGREFLVARAGTQVDPGSEEWSRMAAVIAEINPADADTDFLLAMEALQEGDQPRYIEYMESALGKGVKHNNLLLSEYAHHLMRIQAPFQSIDIALNRWRENHQLSFEIVSLPLGQGPASQQDYNAIRRELDAIDWIYEWELREPSGDMLQWVLLLQFEPAEEAAIRDVIEATSILLLPSEARSRLRVRCTSWEDCQSQVR
;
A
#
# COMPACT_ATOMS: atom_id res chain seq x y z
N MET A 1 -23.26 8.62 39.74
CA MET A 1 -23.17 9.50 38.55
C MET A 1 -22.14 8.99 37.54
N LEU A 2 -20.88 8.78 37.93
CA LEU A 2 -19.82 8.22 37.05
C LEU A 2 -20.20 6.88 36.41
N LEU A 3 -20.77 5.94 37.16
CA LEU A 3 -21.20 4.63 36.66
C LEU A 3 -22.24 4.72 35.52
N GLY A 4 -23.14 5.71 35.57
CA GLY A 4 -24.11 5.97 34.51
C GLY A 4 -23.46 6.55 33.25
N ILE A 5 -22.47 7.45 33.42
CA ILE A 5 -21.70 8.02 32.31
C ILE A 5 -20.88 6.94 31.61
N TYR A 6 -20.21 6.06 32.37
CA TYR A 6 -19.47 4.92 31.81
C TYR A 6 -20.39 3.92 31.10
N ALA A 7 -21.56 3.61 31.65
CA ALA A 7 -22.53 2.71 31.01
C ALA A 7 -23.07 3.28 29.69
N ILE A 8 -23.35 4.59 29.66
CA ILE A 8 -23.74 5.30 28.44
C ILE A 8 -22.58 5.27 27.43
N GLY A 9 -21.35 5.59 27.86
CA GLY A 9 -20.16 5.55 27.01
C GLY A 9 -19.90 4.15 26.42
N LEU A 10 -20.07 3.08 27.21
CA LEU A 10 -19.94 1.70 26.73
C LEU A 10 -21.06 1.30 25.77
N LEU A 11 -22.29 1.78 25.97
CA LEU A 11 -23.41 1.52 25.05
C LEU A 11 -23.20 2.22 23.70
N PHE A 12 -22.82 3.50 23.71
CA PHE A 12 -22.53 4.22 22.48
C PHE A 12 -21.26 3.68 21.82
N GLY A 13 -20.17 3.49 22.55
CA GLY A 13 -18.93 2.90 22.01
C GLY A 13 -19.11 1.49 21.48
N GLY A 14 -19.89 0.65 22.17
CA GLY A 14 -20.22 -0.70 21.71
C GLY A 14 -21.12 -0.70 20.47
N ARG A 15 -22.08 0.22 20.39
CA ARG A 15 -22.91 0.41 19.20
C ARG A 15 -22.08 0.89 18.01
N GLU A 16 -21.26 1.92 18.18
CA GLU A 16 -20.39 2.44 17.12
C GLU A 16 -19.38 1.38 16.67
N PHE A 17 -18.82 0.60 17.60
CA PHE A 17 -17.97 -0.55 17.26
C PHE A 17 -18.69 -1.59 16.41
N LEU A 18 -19.94 -1.91 16.76
CA LEU A 18 -20.75 -2.85 15.98
C LEU A 18 -21.16 -2.27 14.63
N VAL A 19 -21.48 -0.99 14.54
CA VAL A 19 -21.83 -0.31 13.28
C VAL A 19 -20.60 -0.19 12.37
N ALA A 20 -19.44 0.18 12.90
CA ALA A 20 -18.18 0.23 12.16
C ALA A 20 -17.76 -1.15 11.63
N ARG A 21 -18.12 -2.23 12.34
CA ARG A 21 -17.81 -3.61 11.94
C ARG A 21 -18.87 -4.25 11.06
N ALA A 22 -20.13 -3.81 11.16
CA ALA A 22 -21.26 -4.29 10.37
C ALA A 22 -21.57 -3.44 9.13
N GLY A 23 -21.02 -2.22 9.08
CA GLY A 23 -21.09 -1.36 7.91
C GLY A 23 -20.29 -1.96 6.78
N THR A 24 -20.90 -2.06 5.61
CA THR A 24 -20.16 -2.11 4.36
C THR A 24 -19.22 -0.92 4.35
N GLN A 25 -17.92 -1.13 4.13
CA GLN A 25 -17.02 -0.04 3.79
C GLN A 25 -17.72 0.79 2.71
N VAL A 26 -17.92 2.09 2.96
CA VAL A 26 -18.52 2.98 1.96
C VAL A 26 -17.56 2.93 0.79
N ASP A 27 -18.03 2.37 -0.31
CA ASP A 27 -17.26 2.31 -1.54
C ASP A 27 -16.90 3.76 -1.90
N PRO A 28 -15.60 4.10 -2.02
CA PRO A 28 -15.19 5.42 -2.50
C PRO A 28 -15.83 5.77 -3.85
N GLY A 29 -16.31 4.77 -4.60
CA GLY A 29 -17.06 4.92 -5.83
C GLY A 29 -18.56 5.22 -5.71
N SER A 30 -19.12 5.27 -4.49
CA SER A 30 -20.57 5.39 -4.28
C SER A 30 -21.09 6.83 -4.28
N GLU A 31 -22.37 7.01 -4.62
CA GLU A 31 -23.03 8.33 -4.53
C GLU A 31 -23.07 8.85 -3.07
N GLU A 32 -23.12 7.94 -2.11
CA GLU A 32 -22.98 8.25 -0.69
C GLU A 32 -21.63 8.88 -0.35
N TRP A 33 -20.54 8.37 -0.92
CA TRP A 33 -19.19 8.93 -0.75
C TRP A 33 -19.13 10.36 -1.26
N SER A 34 -19.60 10.61 -2.49
CA SER A 34 -19.49 11.94 -3.09
C SER A 34 -20.30 12.99 -2.34
N ARG A 35 -21.51 12.62 -1.87
CA ARG A 35 -22.31 13.52 -1.03
C ARG A 35 -21.62 13.83 0.30
N MET A 36 -20.97 12.85 0.92
CA MET A 36 -20.21 13.05 2.15
C MET A 36 -18.99 13.96 1.91
N ALA A 37 -18.22 13.70 0.87
CA ALA A 37 -17.04 14.50 0.49
C ALA A 37 -17.40 15.97 0.27
N ALA A 38 -18.48 16.24 -0.48
CA ALA A 38 -18.98 17.59 -0.72
C ALA A 38 -19.36 18.33 0.59
N VAL A 39 -20.10 17.66 1.48
CA VAL A 39 -20.50 18.25 2.78
C VAL A 39 -19.29 18.55 3.66
N ILE A 40 -18.32 17.62 3.72
CA ILE A 40 -17.11 17.81 4.52
C ILE A 40 -16.25 18.94 3.95
N ALA A 41 -16.17 19.06 2.62
CA ALA A 41 -15.45 20.15 1.95
C ALA A 41 -16.04 21.53 2.27
N GLU A 42 -17.36 21.65 2.44
CA GLU A 42 -17.99 22.90 2.87
C GLU A 42 -17.71 23.23 4.35
N ILE A 43 -17.68 22.21 5.20
CA ILE A 43 -17.54 22.38 6.66
C ILE A 43 -16.08 22.65 7.07
N ASN A 44 -15.13 21.91 6.48
CA ASN A 44 -13.73 21.96 6.85
C ASN A 44 -12.79 21.88 5.63
N PRO A 45 -12.78 22.90 4.75
CA PRO A 45 -12.03 22.88 3.50
C PRO A 45 -10.51 22.80 3.68
N ALA A 46 -9.99 23.19 4.84
CA ALA A 46 -8.56 23.19 5.12
C ALA A 46 -8.05 21.88 5.73
N ASP A 47 -8.94 20.92 6.00
CA ASP A 47 -8.55 19.64 6.60
C ASP A 47 -7.81 18.73 5.61
N ALA A 48 -6.95 17.86 6.12
CA ALA A 48 -6.27 16.89 5.28
C ALA A 48 -7.22 15.74 4.87
N ASP A 49 -8.19 15.41 5.72
CA ASP A 49 -9.18 14.39 5.40
C ASP A 49 -10.10 14.87 4.26
N THR A 50 -10.42 16.17 4.22
CA THR A 50 -11.14 16.78 3.08
C THR A 50 -10.40 16.59 1.77
N ASP A 51 -9.11 16.94 1.74
CA ASP A 51 -8.30 16.74 0.53
C ASP A 51 -8.23 15.27 0.13
N PHE A 52 -8.11 14.36 1.10
CA PHE A 52 -8.12 12.92 0.81
C PHE A 52 -9.45 12.45 0.20
N LEU A 53 -10.59 12.93 0.69
CA LEU A 53 -11.89 12.60 0.10
C LEU A 53 -12.00 13.08 -1.36
N LEU A 54 -11.57 14.32 -1.62
CA LEU A 54 -11.52 14.90 -2.97
C LEU A 54 -10.52 14.16 -3.88
N ALA A 55 -9.41 13.67 -3.33
CA ALA A 55 -8.48 12.81 -4.06
C ALA A 55 -9.19 11.52 -4.50
N MET A 56 -9.88 10.82 -3.60
CA MET A 56 -10.57 9.59 -3.94
C MET A 56 -11.66 9.79 -5.02
N GLU A 57 -12.38 10.92 -4.99
CA GLU A 57 -13.29 11.30 -6.08
C GLU A 57 -12.55 11.50 -7.41
N ALA A 58 -11.45 12.27 -7.42
CA ALA A 58 -10.65 12.48 -8.62
C ALA A 58 -10.11 11.15 -9.19
N LEU A 59 -9.70 10.21 -8.32
CA LEU A 59 -9.26 8.88 -8.72
C LEU A 59 -10.40 8.10 -9.41
N GLN A 60 -11.61 8.16 -8.87
CA GLN A 60 -12.79 7.51 -9.44
C GLN A 60 -13.13 8.09 -10.82
N GLU A 61 -13.03 9.41 -10.98
CA GLU A 61 -13.26 10.11 -12.25
C GLU A 61 -12.14 9.86 -13.28
N GLY A 62 -11.03 9.22 -12.86
CA GLY A 62 -9.85 9.03 -13.69
C GLY A 62 -9.02 10.32 -13.87
N ASP A 63 -9.28 11.36 -13.07
CA ASP A 63 -8.52 12.62 -13.04
C ASP A 63 -7.25 12.46 -12.21
N GLN A 64 -6.29 11.75 -12.81
CA GLN A 64 -4.99 11.45 -12.21
C GLN A 64 -4.21 12.69 -11.74
N PRO A 65 -4.15 13.81 -12.50
CA PRO A 65 -3.49 15.03 -12.02
C PRO A 65 -4.12 15.60 -10.75
N ARG A 66 -5.46 15.69 -10.68
CA ARG A 66 -6.14 16.19 -9.48
C ARG A 66 -6.00 15.26 -8.29
N TYR A 67 -6.03 13.94 -8.52
CA TYR A 67 -5.76 12.96 -7.47
C TYR A 67 -4.41 13.25 -6.81
N ILE A 68 -3.35 13.42 -7.61
CA ILE A 68 -2.00 13.70 -7.09
C ILE A 68 -1.97 15.03 -6.35
N GLU A 69 -2.55 16.09 -6.91
CA GLU A 69 -2.62 17.41 -6.29
C GLU A 69 -3.26 17.35 -4.89
N TYR A 70 -4.42 16.72 -4.78
CA TYR A 70 -5.13 16.58 -3.51
C TYR A 70 -4.37 15.69 -2.52
N MET A 71 -3.80 14.56 -2.96
CA MET A 71 -3.00 13.70 -2.08
C MET A 71 -1.77 14.42 -1.53
N GLU A 72 -1.04 15.15 -2.37
CA GLU A 72 0.14 15.91 -1.95
C GLU A 72 -0.23 17.07 -1.02
N SER A 73 -1.34 17.76 -1.28
CA SER A 73 -1.90 18.78 -0.37
C SER A 73 -2.23 18.19 1.00
N ALA A 74 -2.94 17.05 1.02
CA ALA A 74 -3.28 16.36 2.26
C ALA A 74 -2.04 15.94 3.04
N LEU A 75 -1.05 15.35 2.36
CA LEU A 75 0.24 14.97 2.94
C LEU A 75 1.04 16.16 3.45
N GLY A 76 0.98 17.31 2.77
CA GLY A 76 1.62 18.57 3.15
C GLY A 76 1.10 19.15 4.45
N LYS A 77 -0.13 18.82 4.85
CA LYS A 77 -0.74 19.20 6.13
C LYS A 77 -0.21 18.39 7.33
N GLY A 78 0.76 17.51 7.12
CA GLY A 78 1.46 16.81 8.21
C GLY A 78 0.68 15.63 8.81
N VAL A 79 -0.15 14.98 7.99
CA VAL A 79 -0.94 13.81 8.40
C VAL A 79 -0.04 12.70 8.94
N LYS A 80 -0.42 12.18 10.10
CA LYS A 80 0.24 11.08 10.82
C LYS A 80 -0.68 9.89 11.00
N HIS A 81 -1.92 10.10 11.46
CA HIS A 81 -2.79 9.01 11.92
C HIS A 81 -3.79 8.49 10.89
N ASN A 82 -3.84 9.07 9.69
CA ASN A 82 -4.71 8.58 8.64
C ASN A 82 -4.01 7.44 7.88
N ASN A 83 -4.18 6.23 8.40
CA ASN A 83 -3.60 5.00 7.82
C ASN A 83 -3.98 4.85 6.35
N LEU A 84 -5.26 5.03 6.03
CA LEU A 84 -5.81 4.82 4.70
C LEU A 84 -5.20 5.78 3.67
N LEU A 85 -5.07 7.07 4.02
CA LEU A 85 -4.42 8.06 3.17
C LEU A 85 -2.97 7.68 2.87
N LEU A 86 -2.21 7.36 3.92
CA LEU A 86 -0.79 7.03 3.79
C LEU A 86 -0.58 5.75 2.98
N SER A 87 -1.39 4.71 3.23
CA SER A 87 -1.32 3.44 2.51
C SER A 87 -1.74 3.59 1.05
N GLU A 88 -2.83 4.31 0.77
CA GLU A 88 -3.31 4.51 -0.61
C GLU A 88 -2.32 5.31 -1.45
N TYR A 89 -1.67 6.33 -0.87
CA TYR A 89 -0.65 7.07 -1.60
C TYR A 89 0.53 6.17 -1.99
N ALA A 90 1.03 5.35 -1.05
CA ALA A 90 2.14 4.46 -1.33
C ALA A 90 1.75 3.38 -2.37
N HIS A 91 0.57 2.76 -2.23
CA HIS A 91 0.04 1.82 -3.22
C HIS A 91 -0.16 2.46 -4.58
N HIS A 92 -0.62 3.70 -4.62
CA HIS A 92 -0.77 4.45 -5.85
C HIS A 92 0.58 4.64 -6.57
N LEU A 93 1.61 5.11 -5.86
CA LEU A 93 2.94 5.29 -6.43
C LEU A 93 3.52 3.97 -6.97
N MET A 94 3.26 2.85 -6.29
CA MET A 94 3.62 1.52 -6.80
C MET A 94 2.82 1.12 -8.05
N ARG A 95 1.50 1.37 -8.09
CA ARG A 95 0.64 1.07 -9.25
C ARG A 95 1.10 1.80 -10.51
N ILE A 96 1.49 3.07 -10.39
CA ILE A 96 1.97 3.88 -11.52
C ILE A 96 3.46 3.71 -11.80
N GLN A 97 4.15 2.83 -11.06
CA GLN A 97 5.59 2.58 -11.19
C GLN A 97 6.41 3.88 -11.07
N ALA A 98 6.09 4.71 -10.07
CA ALA A 98 6.82 5.93 -9.77
C ALA A 98 8.30 5.63 -9.43
N PRO A 99 9.21 6.63 -9.46
CA PRO A 99 10.60 6.42 -9.07
C PRO A 99 10.73 5.79 -7.68
N PHE A 100 11.65 4.83 -7.53
CA PHE A 100 11.83 4.07 -6.27
C PHE A 100 11.96 4.99 -5.06
N GLN A 101 12.72 6.08 -5.17
CA GLN A 101 12.89 7.05 -4.09
C GLN A 101 11.55 7.63 -3.59
N SER A 102 10.63 7.96 -4.50
CA SER A 102 9.33 8.50 -4.11
C SER A 102 8.47 7.47 -3.38
N ILE A 103 8.54 6.21 -3.81
CA ILE A 103 7.83 5.10 -3.17
C ILE A 103 8.43 4.82 -1.79
N ASP A 104 9.76 4.77 -1.67
CA ASP A 104 10.45 4.53 -0.41
C ASP A 104 10.09 5.60 0.62
N ILE A 105 10.02 6.88 0.21
CA ILE A 105 9.58 7.98 1.08
C ILE A 105 8.14 7.76 1.55
N ALA A 106 7.21 7.44 0.63
CA ALA A 106 5.81 7.23 0.99
C ALA A 106 5.60 6.01 1.90
N LEU A 107 6.24 4.89 1.58
CA LEU A 107 6.20 3.65 2.35
C LEU A 107 6.76 3.85 3.76
N ASN A 108 7.93 4.48 3.89
CA ASN A 108 8.53 4.71 5.19
C ASN A 108 7.73 5.74 6.02
N ARG A 109 7.18 6.79 5.40
CA ARG A 109 6.28 7.71 6.10
C ARG A 109 5.04 7.01 6.62
N TRP A 110 4.44 6.11 5.84
CA TRP A 110 3.32 5.30 6.29
C TRP A 110 3.71 4.43 7.49
N ARG A 111 4.82 3.69 7.35
CA ARG A 111 5.37 2.77 8.37
C ARG A 111 5.72 3.46 9.68
N GLU A 112 6.40 4.61 9.63
CA GLU A 112 6.80 5.38 10.81
C GLU A 112 5.60 5.74 11.70
N ASN A 113 4.45 6.00 11.09
CA ASN A 113 3.24 6.38 11.79
C ASN A 113 2.36 5.17 12.18
N HIS A 114 2.60 4.00 11.60
CA HIS A 114 1.78 2.80 11.73
C HIS A 114 2.64 1.53 11.92
N GLN A 115 3.62 1.58 12.83
CA GLN A 115 4.66 0.55 13.02
C GLN A 115 4.12 -0.85 13.42
N LEU A 116 2.94 -0.90 14.03
CA LEU A 116 2.29 -2.16 14.45
C LEU A 116 1.15 -2.56 13.52
N SER A 117 1.01 -1.86 12.40
CA SER A 117 -0.01 -2.17 11.41
C SER A 117 0.37 -3.45 10.70
N PHE A 118 -0.53 -4.44 10.74
CA PHE A 118 -0.43 -5.67 9.95
C PHE A 118 -0.91 -5.45 8.50
N GLU A 119 -1.08 -4.19 8.09
CA GLU A 119 -1.50 -3.86 6.75
C GLU A 119 -0.46 -4.35 5.74
N ILE A 120 -0.99 -4.97 4.69
CA ILE A 120 -0.20 -5.69 3.72
C ILE A 120 0.10 -4.75 2.55
N VAL A 121 1.37 -4.60 2.20
CA VAL A 121 1.73 -4.00 0.91
C VAL A 121 1.40 -4.98 -0.19
N SER A 122 0.57 -4.53 -1.12
CA SER A 122 0.25 -5.28 -2.33
C SER A 122 1.04 -4.74 -3.51
N LEU A 123 1.95 -5.56 -4.05
CA LEU A 123 2.71 -5.28 -5.25
C LEU A 123 2.28 -6.21 -6.40
N PRO A 124 1.70 -5.68 -7.48
CA PRO A 124 1.43 -6.48 -8.67
C PRO A 124 2.72 -6.80 -9.42
N LEU A 125 2.94 -8.07 -9.76
CA LEU A 125 4.18 -8.53 -10.43
C LEU A 125 4.03 -8.75 -11.94
N GLY A 126 2.81 -8.69 -12.47
CA GLY A 126 2.53 -9.04 -13.87
C GLY A 126 2.68 -10.55 -14.12
N GLN A 127 3.93 -11.03 -14.24
CA GLN A 127 4.26 -12.45 -14.35
C GLN A 127 4.81 -12.98 -13.01
N GLY A 128 4.37 -14.18 -12.63
CA GLY A 128 4.86 -14.86 -11.43
C GLY A 128 5.60 -16.16 -11.78
N PRO A 129 5.92 -16.98 -10.76
CA PRO A 129 6.65 -18.22 -10.97
C PRO A 129 5.86 -19.20 -11.86
N ALA A 130 6.50 -19.72 -12.91
CA ALA A 130 5.90 -20.73 -13.79
C ALA A 130 6.14 -22.17 -13.27
N SER A 131 6.98 -22.31 -12.25
CA SER A 131 7.39 -23.59 -11.68
C SER A 131 7.79 -23.46 -10.21
N GLN A 132 7.87 -24.59 -9.51
CA GLN A 132 8.40 -24.62 -8.14
C GLN A 132 9.86 -24.12 -8.07
N GLN A 133 10.63 -24.30 -9.14
CA GLN A 133 12.00 -23.79 -9.21
C GLN A 133 12.02 -22.25 -9.27
N ASP A 134 11.09 -21.63 -10.00
CA ASP A 134 10.93 -20.18 -10.03
C ASP A 134 10.50 -19.64 -8.66
N TYR A 135 9.53 -20.30 -8.02
CA TYR A 135 9.06 -19.94 -6.68
C TYR A 135 10.22 -20.00 -5.67
N ASN A 136 11.00 -21.08 -5.69
CA ASN A 136 12.15 -21.23 -4.79
C ASN A 136 13.25 -20.19 -5.05
N ALA A 137 13.37 -19.69 -6.28
CA ALA A 137 14.31 -18.63 -6.63
C ALA A 137 13.85 -17.28 -6.04
N ILE A 138 12.57 -16.91 -6.26
CA ILE A 138 12.01 -15.68 -5.64
C ILE A 138 12.10 -15.77 -4.12
N ARG A 139 11.68 -16.89 -3.53
CA ARG A 139 11.73 -17.12 -2.09
C ARG A 139 13.11 -16.83 -1.52
N ARG A 140 14.17 -17.35 -2.14
CA ARG A 140 15.54 -17.12 -1.66
C ARG A 140 15.91 -15.64 -1.63
N GLU A 141 15.49 -14.88 -2.65
CA GLU A 141 15.80 -13.46 -2.70
C GLU A 141 14.94 -12.66 -1.71
N LEU A 142 13.65 -12.94 -1.59
CA LEU A 142 12.76 -12.27 -0.65
C LEU A 142 13.11 -12.58 0.82
N ASP A 143 13.44 -13.83 1.13
CA ASP A 143 13.88 -14.25 2.48
C ASP A 143 15.21 -13.58 2.91
N ALA A 144 15.92 -12.92 1.99
CA ALA A 144 17.16 -12.20 2.26
C ALA A 144 16.97 -10.67 2.42
N ILE A 145 15.73 -10.17 2.34
CA ILE A 145 15.42 -8.75 2.52
C ILE A 145 15.05 -8.51 3.98
N ASP A 146 15.93 -7.83 4.71
CA ASP A 146 15.82 -7.67 6.17
C ASP A 146 14.59 -6.86 6.63
N TRP A 147 14.04 -5.98 5.77
CA TRP A 147 12.88 -5.17 6.11
C TRP A 147 11.52 -5.88 5.89
N ILE A 148 11.52 -7.12 5.38
CA ILE A 148 10.31 -7.92 5.15
C ILE A 148 10.18 -8.97 6.25
N TYR A 149 9.12 -8.88 7.04
CA TYR A 149 8.81 -9.84 8.11
C TYR A 149 8.17 -11.12 7.55
N GLU A 150 7.16 -10.95 6.70
CA GLU A 150 6.42 -12.04 6.08
C GLU A 150 6.03 -11.65 4.65
N TRP A 151 5.97 -12.62 3.75
CA TRP A 151 5.52 -12.41 2.39
C TRP A 151 4.67 -13.57 1.88
N GLU A 152 3.73 -13.26 0.99
CA GLU A 152 2.87 -14.24 0.34
C GLU A 152 2.78 -13.91 -1.16
N LEU A 153 3.03 -14.91 -2.02
CA LEU A 153 2.74 -14.80 -3.45
C LEU A 153 1.36 -15.39 -3.72
N ARG A 154 0.44 -14.54 -4.20
CA ARG A 154 -0.90 -14.95 -4.60
C ARG A 154 -0.99 -15.17 -6.10
N GLU A 155 -1.48 -16.34 -6.46
CA GLU A 155 -1.81 -16.70 -7.83
C GLU A 155 -2.98 -15.85 -8.36
N PRO A 156 -3.00 -15.56 -9.67
CA PRO A 156 -4.17 -14.96 -10.31
C PRO A 156 -5.42 -15.81 -10.05
N SER A 157 -6.46 -15.21 -9.47
CA SER A 157 -7.72 -15.90 -9.17
C SER A 157 -8.88 -14.92 -9.13
N GLY A 158 -10.06 -15.37 -9.59
CA GLY A 158 -11.27 -14.54 -9.64
C GLY A 158 -11.03 -13.24 -10.43
N ASP A 159 -11.15 -12.10 -9.74
CA ASP A 159 -10.97 -10.75 -10.29
C ASP A 159 -9.49 -10.31 -10.41
N MET A 160 -8.54 -11.05 -9.81
CA MET A 160 -7.10 -10.76 -9.93
C MET A 160 -6.52 -11.42 -11.18
N LEU A 161 -6.21 -10.60 -12.19
CA LEU A 161 -5.66 -11.06 -13.48
C LEU A 161 -4.15 -11.31 -13.47
N GLN A 162 -3.46 -10.97 -12.39
CA GLN A 162 -2.00 -11.02 -12.30
C GLN A 162 -1.56 -11.56 -10.93
N TRP A 163 -0.30 -12.01 -10.88
CA TRP A 163 0.33 -12.37 -9.62
C TRP A 163 0.47 -11.14 -8.73
N VAL A 164 0.22 -11.35 -7.44
CA VAL A 164 0.34 -10.31 -6.42
C VAL A 164 1.31 -10.79 -5.36
N LEU A 165 2.31 -9.97 -5.07
CA LEU A 165 3.17 -10.13 -3.90
C LEU A 165 2.60 -9.31 -2.75
N LEU A 166 2.34 -9.98 -1.66
CA LEU A 166 1.91 -9.40 -0.40
C LEU A 166 3.10 -9.37 0.54
N LEU A 167 3.36 -8.20 1.12
CA LEU A 167 4.48 -7.97 2.01
C LEU A 167 3.98 -7.42 3.34
N GLN A 168 4.50 -7.98 4.42
CA GLN A 168 4.40 -7.42 5.75
C GLN A 168 5.78 -6.92 6.17
N PHE A 169 5.82 -5.72 6.75
CA PHE A 169 7.05 -5.07 7.16
C PHE A 169 7.60 -5.63 8.47
N GLU A 170 8.92 -5.71 8.55
CA GLU A 170 9.63 -5.76 9.82
C GLU A 170 9.61 -4.36 10.47
N PRO A 171 9.17 -4.24 11.74
CA PRO A 171 9.23 -2.98 12.45
C PRO A 171 10.66 -2.41 12.52
N ALA A 172 10.77 -1.08 12.50
CA ALA A 172 12.03 -0.32 12.61
C ALA A 172 13.02 -0.39 11.43
N GLU A 173 12.90 -1.32 10.49
CA GLU A 173 13.77 -1.39 9.29
C GLU A 173 13.28 -0.57 8.09
N GLU A 174 14.15 0.26 7.50
CA GLU A 174 13.77 1.09 6.34
C GLU A 174 13.40 0.25 5.11
N ALA A 175 12.20 0.46 4.59
CA ALA A 175 11.74 -0.23 3.40
C ALA A 175 12.36 0.40 2.14
N ALA A 176 12.88 -0.46 1.26
CA ALA A 176 13.42 -0.06 -0.05
C ALA A 176 12.79 -0.93 -1.14
N ILE A 177 11.78 -0.41 -1.85
CA ILE A 177 10.98 -1.20 -2.80
C ILE A 177 11.83 -1.80 -3.92
N ARG A 178 12.95 -1.15 -4.27
CA ARG A 178 13.92 -1.66 -5.23
C ARG A 178 14.38 -3.07 -4.89
N ASP A 179 14.59 -3.41 -3.63
CA ASP A 179 15.07 -4.73 -3.23
C ASP A 179 14.06 -5.82 -3.61
N VAL A 180 12.77 -5.52 -3.48
CA VAL A 180 11.68 -6.41 -3.89
C VAL A 180 11.64 -6.56 -5.42
N ILE A 181 11.83 -5.45 -6.16
CA ILE A 181 11.86 -5.50 -7.63
C ILE A 181 13.06 -6.30 -8.11
N GLU A 182 14.23 -6.13 -7.51
CA GLU A 182 15.43 -6.92 -7.79
C GLU A 182 15.20 -8.42 -7.47
N ALA A 183 14.59 -8.72 -6.32
CA ALA A 183 14.29 -10.08 -5.90
C ALA A 183 13.32 -10.80 -6.85
N THR A 184 12.25 -10.12 -7.29
CA THR A 184 11.26 -10.70 -8.19
C THR A 184 11.74 -10.77 -9.65
N SER A 185 12.58 -9.83 -10.06
CA SER A 185 13.20 -9.79 -11.38
C SER A 185 14.26 -10.88 -11.59
N ILE A 186 14.61 -11.68 -10.57
CA ILE A 186 15.46 -12.86 -10.72
C ILE A 186 14.91 -13.85 -11.77
N LEU A 187 13.60 -13.84 -12.00
CA LEU A 187 12.94 -14.68 -13.00
C LEU A 187 13.27 -14.30 -14.44
N LEU A 188 13.72 -13.06 -14.68
CA LEU A 188 14.20 -12.61 -16.00
C LEU A 188 15.51 -13.31 -16.39
N LEU A 189 16.24 -13.88 -15.43
CA LEU A 189 17.46 -14.64 -15.68
C LEU A 189 17.14 -16.11 -16.02
N PRO A 190 17.95 -16.75 -16.88
CA PRO A 190 17.90 -18.19 -17.09
C PRO A 190 18.09 -18.95 -15.76
N SER A 191 17.35 -20.03 -15.55
CA SER A 191 17.32 -20.80 -14.31
C SER A 191 18.72 -21.25 -13.83
N GLU A 192 19.59 -21.69 -14.75
CA GLU A 192 21.00 -22.06 -14.49
C GLU A 192 21.91 -20.91 -14.02
N ALA A 193 21.50 -19.65 -14.22
CA ALA A 193 22.29 -18.47 -13.87
C ALA A 193 21.90 -17.86 -12.52
N ARG A 194 20.69 -18.12 -12.02
CA ARG A 194 20.10 -17.48 -10.82
C ARG A 194 20.89 -17.73 -9.53
N SER A 195 21.64 -18.83 -9.44
CA SER A 195 22.49 -19.15 -8.28
C SER A 195 23.79 -18.34 -8.24
N ARG A 196 24.23 -17.78 -9.37
CA ARG A 196 25.52 -17.08 -9.52
C ARG A 196 25.37 -15.59 -9.77
N LEU A 197 24.20 -15.19 -10.27
CA LEU A 197 23.88 -13.81 -10.58
C LEU A 197 22.81 -13.28 -9.62
N ARG A 198 22.86 -11.96 -9.38
CA ARG A 198 21.79 -11.16 -8.78
C ARG A 198 21.32 -10.12 -9.79
N VAL A 199 20.14 -9.55 -9.59
CA VAL A 199 19.62 -8.44 -10.40
C VAL A 199 19.84 -7.14 -9.62
N ARG A 200 20.21 -6.07 -10.32
CA ARG A 200 20.24 -4.70 -9.78
C ARG A 200 19.41 -3.77 -10.66
N CYS A 201 18.54 -2.96 -10.07
CA CYS A 201 17.62 -2.11 -10.80
C CYS A 201 17.87 -0.64 -10.49
N THR A 202 17.96 0.19 -11.53
CA THR A 202 17.99 1.66 -11.38
C THR A 202 16.58 2.25 -11.51
N SER A 203 15.70 1.55 -12.22
CA SER A 203 14.28 1.86 -12.40
C SER A 203 13.48 0.56 -12.57
N TRP A 204 12.16 0.67 -12.76
CA TRP A 204 11.28 -0.47 -13.05
C TRP A 204 11.62 -1.20 -14.34
N GLU A 205 12.19 -0.50 -15.33
CA GLU A 205 12.47 -1.03 -16.67
C GLU A 205 13.97 -1.29 -16.90
N ASP A 206 14.85 -0.69 -16.11
CA ASP A 206 16.31 -0.87 -16.21
C ASP A 206 16.83 -1.71 -15.05
N CYS A 207 16.82 -3.02 -15.28
CA CYS A 207 17.36 -4.04 -14.38
C CYS A 207 18.47 -4.83 -15.09
N GLN A 208 19.63 -4.96 -14.42
CA GLN A 208 20.82 -5.59 -14.97
C GLN A 208 21.33 -6.71 -14.08
N SER A 209 21.79 -7.80 -14.69
CA SER A 209 22.41 -8.90 -13.95
C SER A 209 23.83 -8.55 -13.52
N GLN A 210 24.19 -8.89 -12.29
CA GLN A 210 25.55 -8.79 -11.74
C GLN A 210 25.97 -10.11 -11.11
N VAL A 211 27.27 -10.38 -11.07
CA VAL A 211 27.80 -11.50 -10.29
C VAL A 211 27.54 -11.23 -8.80
N ARG A 212 27.10 -12.26 -8.07
CA ARG A 212 26.83 -12.17 -6.62
C ARG A 212 28.09 -11.89 -5.80
#